data_AF-A0AAU7AX49-F1
#
_entry.id   AF-A0AAU7AX49-F1
#
_cell.length_a   1.000
_cell.length_b   1.000
_cell.length_c   1.000
_cell.angle_alpha   90.00
_cell.angle_beta   90.00
_cell.angle_gamma   90.00
#
_symmetry.space_group_name_H-M   'P 1'
#
loop_
_entity.id
_entity.type
_entity.pdbx_description
1 polymer ?
#
loop_
_entity_poly.entity_id
_entity_poly.type
_entity_poly.pdbx_seq_one_letter_code
_entity_poly.pdbx_strand_id
1 'polypeptide(L)'
;MLDGEPRVVAVEARETGCPPLAFAALAYFDETGPGVAAMHDAFDNIRAALAQTLGAPTFTGRHQDEQRTGWDYGYAWWSRPDASLVLVQDEFDIQFGLDVSLWAFPASTTFAVPVSRYWET
;
A
#
# COMPACT_ATOMS: atom_id res chain seq x y z
N MET A 1 4.40 -6.27 32.68
CA MET A 1 4.81 -5.03 32.00
C MET A 1 5.67 -5.46 30.83
N LEU A 2 5.19 -5.28 29.60
CA LEU A 2 5.97 -5.55 28.40
C LEU A 2 6.51 -4.20 27.93
N ASP A 3 7.77 -3.92 28.25
CA ASP A 3 8.52 -2.85 27.61
C ASP A 3 8.77 -3.28 26.16
N GLY A 4 7.96 -2.73 25.25
CA GLY A 4 8.03 -3.05 23.84
C GLY A 4 7.96 -1.77 23.04
N GLU A 5 9.13 -1.18 22.77
CA GLU A 5 9.31 -0.17 21.72
C GLU A 5 8.53 -0.59 20.46
N PRO A 6 7.74 0.31 19.83
CA PRO A 6 7.02 -0.01 18.61
C PRO A 6 8.01 -0.40 17.51
N ARG A 7 8.10 -1.69 17.21
CA ARG A 7 8.90 -2.18 16.08
C ARG A 7 8.18 -1.81 14.79
N VAL A 8 8.72 -0.82 14.09
CA VAL A 8 8.27 -0.48 12.73
C VAL A 8 8.64 -1.65 11.82
N VAL A 9 7.64 -2.42 11.41
CA VAL A 9 7.77 -3.43 10.37
C VAL A 9 7.58 -2.70 9.05
N ALA A 10 8.68 -2.33 8.39
CA ALA A 10 8.63 -1.87 7.01
C ALA A 10 8.25 -3.07 6.14
N VAL A 11 7.19 -2.93 5.33
CA VAL A 11 6.73 -3.94 4.38
C VAL A 11 6.87 -3.34 3.00
N GLU A 12 7.67 -4.00 2.18
CA GLU A 12 7.76 -3.75 0.75
C GLU A 12 6.89 -4.81 0.06
N ALA A 13 5.90 -4.34 -0.71
CA ALA A 13 5.00 -5.20 -1.45
C ALA A 13 5.70 -5.65 -2.75
N ARG A 14 5.99 -6.95 -2.88
CA ARG A 14 6.37 -7.53 -4.17
C ARG A 14 5.26 -8.43 -4.65
N GLU A 15 4.88 -8.27 -5.91
CA GLU A 15 3.84 -9.04 -6.57
C GLU A 15 4.29 -10.52 -6.67
N THR A 16 3.81 -11.39 -5.77
CA THR A 16 4.25 -12.80 -5.68
C THR A 16 3.62 -13.71 -6.75
N GLY A 17 3.28 -13.19 -7.93
CA GLY A 17 2.73 -13.97 -9.04
C GLY A 17 1.33 -14.54 -8.81
N CYS A 18 0.62 -14.09 -7.76
CA CYS A 18 -0.82 -14.32 -7.61
C CYS A 18 -1.51 -12.99 -7.91
N PRO A 19 -1.98 -12.77 -9.15
CA PRO A 19 -2.62 -11.51 -9.51
C PRO A 19 -3.86 -11.29 -8.64
N PRO A 20 -4.20 -10.03 -8.31
CA PRO A 20 -5.45 -9.74 -7.62
C PRO A 20 -6.63 -10.32 -8.41
N LEU A 21 -7.59 -10.89 -7.69
CA LEU A 21 -8.82 -11.37 -8.33
C LEU A 21 -9.62 -10.20 -8.92
N ALA A 22 -9.53 -9.04 -8.28
CA ALA A 22 -10.10 -7.81 -8.80
C ALA A 22 -9.18 -6.63 -8.48
N PHE A 23 -9.09 -5.74 -9.46
CA PHE A 23 -8.33 -4.51 -9.41
C PHE A 23 -9.27 -3.36 -9.72
N ALA A 24 -9.24 -2.30 -8.91
CA ALA A 24 -9.97 -1.07 -9.15
C ALA A 24 -9.06 0.14 -8.97
N ALA A 25 -8.76 0.84 -10.06
CA ALA A 25 -8.13 2.14 -9.96
C ALA A 25 -9.15 3.18 -9.50
N LEU A 26 -8.81 3.93 -8.46
CA LEU A 26 -9.71 4.87 -7.80
C LEU A 26 -9.36 6.33 -8.15
N ALA A 27 -8.09 6.61 -8.41
CA ALA A 27 -7.63 7.93 -8.83
C ALA A 27 -6.32 7.82 -9.62
N TYR A 28 -6.07 8.80 -10.50
CA TYR A 28 -4.88 8.90 -11.34
C TYR A 28 -4.32 10.32 -11.31
N PHE A 29 -3.00 10.44 -11.39
CA PHE A 29 -2.25 11.70 -11.31
C PHE A 29 -1.08 11.69 -12.28
N ASP A 30 -0.61 12.88 -12.65
CA ASP A 30 0.65 13.02 -13.37
C ASP A 30 1.85 12.79 -12.43
N GLU A 31 3.02 12.54 -13.00
CA GLU A 31 4.28 12.31 -12.27
C GLU A 31 5.00 13.62 -11.88
N THR A 32 4.28 14.73 -11.80
CA THR A 32 4.87 16.01 -11.36
C THR A 32 4.88 16.10 -9.83
N GLY A 33 5.71 16.98 -9.26
CA GLY A 33 5.70 17.22 -7.80
C GLY A 33 4.29 17.52 -7.23
N PRO A 34 3.49 18.40 -7.88
CA PRO A 34 2.08 18.57 -7.54
C PRO A 34 1.22 17.30 -7.66
N GLY A 35 1.46 16.48 -8.68
CA GLY A 35 0.78 15.19 -8.88
C GLY A 35 1.08 14.18 -7.76
N VAL A 36 2.33 14.08 -7.33
CA VAL A 36 2.76 13.25 -6.19
C VAL A 36 2.05 13.68 -4.89
N ALA A 37 2.04 14.98 -4.60
CA ALA A 37 1.34 15.50 -3.42
C ALA A 37 -0.18 15.20 -3.48
N ALA A 38 -0.80 15.42 -4.63
CA ALA A 38 -2.22 15.10 -4.84
C ALA A 38 -2.52 13.61 -4.70
N MET A 39 -1.60 12.74 -5.12
CA MET A 39 -1.71 11.29 -4.93
C MET A 39 -1.73 10.91 -3.45
N HIS A 40 -0.84 11.46 -2.62
CA HIS A 40 -0.83 11.19 -1.17
C HIS A 40 -2.11 11.68 -0.50
N ASP A 41 -2.56 12.89 -0.83
CA ASP A 41 -3.81 13.44 -0.30
C ASP A 41 -5.01 12.58 -0.69
N ALA A 42 -5.05 12.12 -1.94
CA ALA A 42 -6.11 11.23 -2.41
C ALA A 42 -6.06 9.87 -1.69
N PHE A 43 -4.88 9.29 -1.53
CA PHE A 43 -4.70 8.03 -0.79
C PHE A 43 -5.24 8.13 0.63
N ASP A 44 -4.88 9.18 1.38
CA ASP A 44 -5.33 9.35 2.76
C ASP A 44 -6.84 9.59 2.85
N ASN A 45 -7.41 10.37 1.92
CA ASN A 45 -8.86 10.59 1.86
C ASN A 45 -9.62 9.30 1.53
N ILE A 46 -9.15 8.53 0.55
CA ILE A 46 -9.77 7.25 0.17
C ILE A 46 -9.64 6.24 1.31
N ARG A 47 -8.47 6.14 1.94
CA ARG A 47 -8.24 5.28 3.10
C ARG A 47 -9.20 5.62 4.25
N ALA A 48 -9.37 6.91 4.54
CA ALA A 48 -10.30 7.37 5.57
C ALA A 48 -11.76 7.03 5.22
N ALA A 49 -12.17 7.20 3.96
CA ALA A 49 -13.51 6.84 3.48
C ALA A 49 -13.76 5.32 3.56
N LEU A 50 -12.80 4.50 3.12
CA LEU A 50 -12.87 3.05 3.25
C LEU A 50 -12.95 2.60 4.70
N ALA A 51 -12.20 3.25 5.60
CA ALA A 51 -12.22 2.92 7.02
C ALA A 51 -13.58 3.14 7.70
N GLN A 52 -14.41 4.06 7.18
CA GLN A 52 -15.79 4.25 7.68
C GLN A 52 -16.68 3.03 7.39
N THR A 53 -16.38 2.27 6.34
CA THR A 53 -17.17 1.09 5.93
C THR A 53 -16.54 -0.23 6.39
N LEU A 54 -15.22 -0.35 6.27
CA LEU A 54 -14.49 -1.59 6.52
C LEU A 54 -13.94 -1.70 7.95
N GLY A 55 -13.93 -0.59 8.70
CA GLY A 55 -13.20 -0.44 9.95
C GLY A 55 -11.75 0.00 9.72
N ALA A 56 -10.97 0.15 10.80
CA ALA A 56 -9.57 0.50 10.69
C ALA A 56 -8.77 -0.55 9.88
N PRO A 57 -7.77 -0.15 9.08
CA PRO A 57 -6.87 -1.10 8.43
C PRO A 57 -6.22 -2.02 9.48
N THR A 58 -6.07 -3.30 9.13
CA THR A 58 -5.31 -4.27 9.91
C THR A 58 -3.82 -3.93 9.90
N PHE A 59 -3.34 -3.38 8.79
CA PHE A 59 -1.95 -2.97 8.63
C PHE A 59 -1.84 -1.76 7.70
N THR A 60 -0.82 -0.96 7.91
CA THR A 60 -0.46 0.19 7.05
C THR A 60 1.05 0.30 6.98
N GLY A 61 1.55 0.86 5.89
CA GLY A 61 2.91 1.36 5.90
C GLY A 61 3.28 2.01 4.59
N ARG A 62 4.59 2.11 4.38
CA ARG A 62 5.20 2.83 3.28
C ARG A 62 6.36 2.03 2.72
N HIS A 63 6.53 2.12 1.42
CA HIS A 63 7.68 1.60 0.71
C HIS A 63 8.24 2.70 -0.19
N GLN A 64 9.56 2.73 -0.31
CA GLN A 64 10.25 3.66 -1.19
C GLN A 64 10.92 2.84 -2.29
N ASP A 65 10.59 3.13 -3.55
CA ASP A 65 11.26 2.50 -4.68
C ASP A 65 12.71 3.01 -4.77
N GLU A 66 13.67 2.08 -4.80
CA GLU A 66 15.10 2.38 -4.92
C GLU A 66 15.42 3.17 -6.20
N GLN A 67 14.63 3.00 -7.27
CA GLN A 67 14.78 3.69 -8.54
C GLN A 67 14.18 5.10 -8.51
N ARG A 68 13.27 5.40 -7.57
CA ARG A 68 12.61 6.70 -7.41
C ARG A 68 12.86 7.29 -6.03
N THR A 69 14.07 7.82 -5.84
CA THR A 69 14.48 8.42 -4.56
C THR A 69 13.56 9.60 -4.18
N GLY A 70 13.00 9.56 -2.96
CA GLY A 70 12.14 10.61 -2.41
C GLY A 70 10.64 10.40 -2.61
N TRP A 71 10.22 9.25 -3.17
CA TRP A 71 8.81 8.92 -3.40
C TRP A 71 8.41 7.77 -2.48
N ASP A 72 7.57 8.06 -1.48
CA ASP A 72 7.08 7.08 -0.50
C ASP A 72 5.69 6.58 -0.90
N TYR A 73 5.61 5.36 -1.43
CA TYR A 73 4.34 4.71 -1.75
C TYR A 73 3.68 4.15 -0.50
N GLY A 74 2.49 4.66 -0.18
CA GLY A 74 1.66 4.19 0.92
C GLY A 74 0.83 2.97 0.55
N TYR A 75 0.57 2.11 1.53
CA TYR A 75 -0.43 1.06 1.42
C TYR A 75 -1.21 0.87 2.73
N ALA A 76 -2.45 0.40 2.61
CA ALA A 76 -3.35 0.08 3.72
C ALA A 76 -4.07 -1.25 3.44
N TRP A 77 -4.10 -2.12 4.44
CA TRP A 77 -4.58 -3.49 4.32
C TRP A 77 -5.77 -3.75 5.24
N TRP A 78 -6.81 -4.39 4.72
CA TRP A 78 -7.91 -4.95 5.51
C TRP A 78 -7.99 -6.46 5.33
N SER A 79 -7.77 -7.20 6.41
CA SER A 79 -7.98 -8.64 6.44
C SER A 79 -9.41 -8.93 6.86
N ARG A 80 -10.17 -9.61 6.00
CA ARG A 80 -11.53 -10.08 6.26
C ARG A 80 -11.56 -11.61 6.25
N PRO A 81 -12.60 -12.24 6.84
CA PRO A 81 -12.72 -13.70 6.84
C PRO A 81 -12.80 -14.32 5.44
N ASP A 82 -13.25 -13.55 4.44
CA ASP A 82 -13.55 -13.96 3.07
C ASP A 82 -12.62 -13.34 2.02
N ALA A 83 -11.95 -12.22 2.34
CA ALA A 83 -11.05 -11.52 1.43
C ALA A 83 -9.94 -10.73 2.14
N SER A 84 -8.88 -10.40 1.41
CA SER A 84 -7.96 -9.32 1.76
C SER A 84 -8.13 -8.18 0.77
N LEU A 85 -8.18 -6.95 1.29
CA LEU A 85 -8.25 -5.73 0.48
C LEU A 85 -7.00 -4.90 0.75
N VAL A 86 -6.34 -4.46 -0.32
CA VAL A 86 -5.11 -3.66 -0.24
C VAL A 86 -5.31 -2.39 -1.04
N LEU A 87 -5.35 -1.25 -0.36
CA LEU A 87 -5.24 0.05 -1.00
C LEU A 87 -3.75 0.37 -1.15
N VAL A 88 -3.32 0.75 -2.35
CA VAL A 88 -1.91 1.01 -2.65
C VAL A 88 -1.78 2.27 -3.50
N GLN A 89 -0.70 3.01 -3.28
CA GLN A 89 -0.19 3.99 -4.22
C GLN A 89 0.78 3.29 -5.15
N ASP A 90 0.62 3.44 -6.46
CA ASP A 90 1.42 2.73 -7.44
C ASP A 90 1.75 3.60 -8.66
N GLU A 91 2.71 3.13 -9.46
CA GLU A 91 3.00 3.63 -10.80
C GLU A 91 2.33 2.68 -11.80
N PHE A 92 1.26 3.13 -12.44
CA PHE A 92 0.61 2.29 -13.44
C PHE A 92 1.49 2.17 -14.68
N ASP A 93 1.84 0.94 -15.08
CA ASP A 93 2.75 0.61 -16.20
C ASP A 93 2.27 1.10 -17.59
N ILE A 94 1.13 1.82 -17.67
CA ILE A 94 0.74 2.63 -18.84
C ILE A 94 1.44 4.00 -18.79
N GLN A 95 2.75 3.92 -18.84
CA GLN A 95 3.71 4.87 -19.37
C GLN A 95 3.85 6.27 -18.75
N PHE A 96 2.90 6.90 -18.05
CA PHE A 96 3.11 8.26 -17.48
C PHE A 96 2.12 8.63 -16.35
N GLY A 97 1.92 7.78 -15.34
CA GLY A 97 0.88 8.06 -14.35
C GLY A 97 1.08 7.40 -12.99
N LEU A 98 0.79 8.20 -11.97
CA LEU A 98 0.61 7.76 -10.59
C LEU A 98 -0.84 7.35 -10.37
N ASP A 99 -1.09 6.32 -9.56
CA ASP A 99 -2.45 5.95 -9.20
C ASP A 99 -2.61 5.56 -7.73
N VAL A 100 -3.87 5.61 -7.31
CA VAL A 100 -4.33 4.98 -6.07
C VAL A 100 -5.30 3.89 -6.47
N SER A 101 -4.98 2.64 -6.15
CA SER A 101 -5.79 1.48 -6.53
C SER A 101 -6.12 0.59 -5.34
N LEU A 102 -7.25 -0.09 -5.43
CA LEU A 102 -7.72 -1.08 -4.47
C LEU A 102 -7.69 -2.46 -5.10
N TRP A 103 -6.92 -3.34 -4.46
CA TRP A 103 -6.67 -4.70 -4.91
C TRP A 103 -7.42 -5.66 -3.98
N ALA A 104 -8.10 -6.65 -4.54
CA ALA A 104 -8.86 -7.63 -3.79
C ALA A 104 -8.36 -9.05 -4.06
N PHE A 105 -8.16 -9.79 -2.97
CA PHE A 105 -7.67 -11.16 -2.96
C PHE A 105 -8.60 -12.04 -2.11
N PRO A 106 -8.75 -13.34 -2.42
CA PRO A 106 -9.41 -14.29 -1.53
C PRO A 106 -8.84 -14.29 -0.12
N ALA A 107 -9.66 -14.64 0.87
CA ALA A 107 -9.14 -15.06 2.17
C ALA A 107 -8.21 -16.26 2.00
N SER A 108 -7.20 -16.33 2.88
CA SER A 108 -6.16 -17.36 2.86
C SER A 108 -5.18 -17.30 1.68
N THR A 109 -5.22 -16.25 0.85
CA THR A 109 -4.06 -15.94 0.01
C THR A 109 -2.89 -15.53 0.90
N THR A 110 -1.93 -16.44 1.05
CA THR A 110 -0.70 -16.20 1.81
C THR A 110 0.29 -15.47 0.92
N PHE A 111 0.70 -14.29 1.35
CA PHE A 111 1.77 -13.55 0.71
C PHE A 111 3.05 -13.73 1.54
N ALA A 112 4.13 -14.14 0.89
CA ALA A 112 5.43 -14.14 1.52
C ALA A 112 5.99 -12.72 1.46
N VAL A 113 6.12 -12.08 2.63
CA VAL A 113 6.74 -10.76 2.77
C VAL A 113 8.16 -10.98 3.29
N PRO A 114 9.22 -10.79 2.48
CA PRO A 114 10.59 -10.86 2.97
C PRO A 114 10.90 -9.68 3.90
N VAL A 115 11.61 -9.96 4.99
CA VAL A 115 12.01 -8.96 6.00
C VAL A 115 13.50 -8.67 5.85
N SER A 116 13.86 -7.46 5.44
CA SER A 116 15.24 -6.97 5.51
C SER A 116 15.47 -6.25 6.84
N ARG A 117 16.38 -6.77 7.68
CA ARG A 117 16.87 -6.06 8.88
C ARG A 117 17.92 -5.04 8.45
N TYR A 118 17.64 -3.75 8.57
CA TYR A 118 18.70 -2.75 8.58
C TYR A 118 19.28 -2.68 10.00
N TRP A 119 20.55 -3.07 10.14
CA TRP A 119 21.36 -2.80 11.33
C TRP A 119 22.16 -1.53 11.12
N GLU A 120 22.08 -0.65 12.13
CA GLU A 120 23.13 0.19 12.73
C GLU A 120 24.17 0.87 11.82
N THR A 121 24.16 2.21 11.88
CA THR A 121 25.39 3.02 11.92
C THR A 121 25.36 3.90 13.16
#